data_AF-A0A352IQU2-F1
#
_entry.id   AF-A0A352IQU2-F1
#
_cell.length_a   1.000
_cell.length_b   1.000
_cell.length_c   1.000
_cell.angle_alpha   90.00
_cell.angle_beta   90.00
_cell.angle_gamma   90.00
#
_symmetry.space_group_name_H-M   'P 1'
#
loop_
_entity.id
_entity.type
_entity.pdbx_description
1 polymer ?
#
loop_
_entity_poly.entity_id
_entity_poly.type
_entity_poly.pdbx_seq_one_letter_code
_entity_poly.pdbx_strand_id
1 'polypeptide(L)'
;MSTTQLSVNREATRRRILLTLKKYSYLIAMVPLLLPPLLLAAGQATDLVNLFSWGVPVVVFGIIPVLDMLLGKDSLNPDEETDVPRMVGERFYKAITLGWVAGFAALLVWSMLELASGTFSLVGSIGWIVSIGIVGGLGINVAHELIHKDEKLETRAGGFLLSLVCYAGFKVEHLRGHHVHVSTPEDASSSRYNQSLYNFLPQAYMRNFLNAWKLEAERLQRKGHKALSWRNELIWWYSISALALAGFTIAFGWLGAVFFLGQSFIAFTLLEIVNYLEHYGLHRRKLENGRYERTGPEHSWNSN
;
A
#
# COMPACT_ATOMS: atom_id res chain seq x y z
N MET A 1 -7.87 42.03 -32.63
CA MET A 1 -7.45 40.91 -31.77
C MET A 1 -8.59 39.92 -31.70
N SER A 2 -8.42 38.72 -32.27
CA SER A 2 -9.54 37.80 -32.50
C SER A 2 -9.98 37.11 -31.20
N THR A 3 -11.29 36.93 -31.07
CA THR A 3 -11.98 36.24 -29.96
C THR A 3 -11.47 34.81 -29.71
N THR A 4 -10.87 34.18 -30.72
CA THR A 4 -10.28 32.83 -30.66
C THR A 4 -9.00 32.76 -29.81
N GLN A 5 -8.17 33.80 -29.80
CA GLN A 5 -6.96 33.81 -28.94
C GLN A 5 -7.31 34.03 -27.46
N LEU A 6 -8.39 34.76 -27.18
CA LEU A 6 -8.87 35.01 -25.82
C LEU A 6 -9.55 33.78 -25.19
N SER A 7 -10.20 32.92 -25.98
CA SER A 7 -10.84 31.69 -25.47
C SER A 7 -9.82 30.60 -25.09
N VAL A 8 -8.80 30.38 -25.93
CA VAL A 8 -7.73 29.38 -25.67
C VAL A 8 -6.95 29.72 -24.40
N ASN A 9 -6.69 31.01 -24.15
CA ASN A 9 -5.98 31.45 -22.94
C ASN A 9 -6.81 31.23 -21.66
N ARG A 10 -8.14 31.41 -21.73
CA ARG A 10 -9.04 31.16 -20.58
C ARG A 10 -9.12 29.69 -20.23
N GLU A 11 -9.18 28.80 -21.21
CA GLU A 11 -9.26 27.36 -20.98
C GLU A 11 -7.97 26.80 -20.38
N ALA A 12 -6.81 27.19 -20.93
CA ALA A 12 -5.51 26.82 -20.38
C ALA A 12 -5.30 27.35 -18.95
N THR A 13 -5.72 28.60 -18.69
CA THR A 13 -5.65 29.20 -17.35
C THR A 13 -6.59 28.49 -16.37
N ARG A 14 -7.83 28.19 -16.78
CA ARG A 14 -8.80 27.42 -15.99
C ARG A 14 -8.24 26.03 -15.65
N ARG A 15 -7.70 25.31 -16.64
CA ARG A 15 -7.07 24.00 -16.44
C ARG A 15 -5.93 24.07 -15.42
N ARG A 16 -5.06 25.07 -15.54
CA ARG A 16 -3.94 25.29 -14.59
C ARG A 16 -4.44 25.57 -13.16
N ILE A 17 -5.48 26.38 -13.00
CA ILE A 17 -6.09 26.66 -11.69
C ILE A 17 -6.70 25.38 -11.13
N LEU A 18 -7.47 24.63 -11.93
CA LEU A 18 -8.08 23.37 -11.48
C LEU A 18 -7.04 22.32 -11.08
N LEU A 19 -5.95 22.19 -11.83
CA LEU A 19 -4.83 21.30 -11.46
C LEU A 19 -4.14 21.75 -10.17
N THR A 20 -4.01 23.06 -9.96
CA THR A 20 -3.47 23.63 -8.72
C THR A 20 -4.38 23.35 -7.53
N LEU A 21 -5.70 23.43 -7.71
CA LEU A 21 -6.67 23.07 -6.67
C LEU A 21 -6.68 21.54 -6.41
N LYS A 22 -6.63 20.74 -7.47
CA LYS A 22 -6.56 19.27 -7.43
C LYS A 22 -5.31 18.79 -6.69
N LYS A 23 -4.20 19.52 -6.74
CA LYS A 23 -3.04 19.24 -5.89
C LYS A 23 -3.44 19.11 -4.40
N TYR A 24 -4.24 20.03 -3.89
CA TYR A 24 -4.62 20.01 -2.47
C TYR A 24 -5.66 18.93 -2.15
N SER A 25 -6.40 18.43 -3.15
CA SER A 25 -7.32 17.30 -2.93
C SER A 25 -6.57 16.00 -2.60
N TYR A 26 -5.28 15.86 -2.96
CA TYR A 26 -4.47 14.71 -2.56
C TYR A 26 -4.24 14.61 -1.03
N LEU A 27 -4.59 15.64 -0.25
CA LEU A 27 -4.67 15.51 1.21
C LEU A 27 -5.74 14.50 1.65
N ILE A 28 -6.70 14.15 0.77
CA ILE A 28 -7.64 13.05 1.02
C ILE A 28 -6.92 11.71 1.25
N ALA A 29 -5.73 11.53 0.67
CA ALA A 29 -4.90 10.36 0.92
C ALA A 29 -4.47 10.26 2.38
N MET A 30 -4.53 11.36 3.16
CA MET A 30 -4.24 11.39 4.59
C MET A 30 -5.44 10.95 5.47
N VAL A 31 -6.65 10.88 4.91
CA VAL A 31 -7.88 10.56 5.66
C VAL A 31 -7.84 9.19 6.33
N PRO A 32 -7.34 8.11 5.71
CA PRO A 32 -7.39 6.80 6.38
C PRO A 32 -6.58 6.73 7.68
N LEU A 33 -5.55 7.56 7.89
CA LEU A 33 -4.84 7.66 9.18
C LEU A 33 -5.70 8.32 10.26
N LEU A 34 -6.63 9.19 9.87
CA LEU A 34 -7.54 9.89 10.79
C LEU A 34 -8.80 9.07 11.06
N LEU A 35 -9.13 8.08 10.23
CA LEU A 35 -10.34 7.28 10.42
C LEU A 35 -10.38 6.57 11.78
N PRO A 36 -9.36 5.81 12.23
CA PRO A 36 -9.41 5.15 13.53
C PRO A 36 -9.63 6.11 14.73
N PRO A 37 -8.89 7.23 14.90
CA PRO A 37 -9.15 8.14 16.01
C PRO A 37 -10.51 8.83 15.93
N LEU A 38 -10.99 9.20 14.73
CA LEU A 38 -12.32 9.79 14.58
C LEU A 38 -13.44 8.78 14.92
N LEU A 39 -13.30 7.54 14.48
CA LEU A 39 -14.26 6.47 14.78
C LEU A 39 -14.25 6.12 16.26
N LEU A 40 -13.08 6.08 16.90
CA LEU A 40 -12.97 5.86 18.34
C LEU A 40 -13.67 6.98 19.11
N ALA A 41 -13.40 8.24 18.77
CA ALA A 41 -14.04 9.39 19.40
C ALA A 41 -15.57 9.37 19.24
N ALA A 42 -16.07 9.03 18.04
CA ALA A 42 -17.50 8.87 17.79
C ALA A 42 -18.09 7.69 18.60
N GLY A 43 -17.39 6.57 18.70
CA GLY A 43 -17.78 5.42 19.51
C GLY A 43 -17.84 5.74 21.01
N GLN A 44 -16.90 6.54 21.52
CA GLN A 44 -16.90 7.00 22.91
C GLN A 44 -18.05 7.97 23.18
N ALA A 45 -18.32 8.91 22.26
CA ALA A 45 -19.41 9.87 22.41
C ALA A 45 -20.81 9.25 22.33
N THR A 46 -20.92 8.03 21.78
CA THR A 46 -22.19 7.32 21.58
C THR A 46 -22.32 6.05 22.43
N ASP A 47 -21.34 5.74 23.28
CA ASP A 47 -21.23 4.49 24.03
C ASP A 47 -21.26 3.21 23.16
N LEU A 48 -20.83 3.33 21.89
CA LEU A 48 -20.80 2.27 20.89
C LEU A 48 -19.37 1.93 20.45
N VAL A 49 -18.38 2.09 21.32
CA VAL A 49 -16.94 1.87 21.02
C VAL A 49 -16.65 0.55 20.30
N ASN A 50 -17.32 -0.54 20.68
CA ASN A 50 -17.14 -1.85 20.07
C ASN A 50 -17.72 -1.95 18.65
N LEU A 51 -18.75 -1.18 18.33
CA LEU A 51 -19.30 -1.12 16.98
C LEU A 51 -18.42 -0.24 16.09
N PHE A 52 -18.02 0.92 16.59
CA PHE A 52 -17.19 1.87 15.85
C PHE A 52 -15.76 1.35 15.60
N SER A 53 -15.27 0.39 16.39
CA SER A 53 -13.99 -0.27 16.09
C SER A 53 -14.00 -1.06 14.77
N TRP A 54 -15.18 -1.40 14.23
CA TRP A 54 -15.37 -1.99 12.90
C TRP A 54 -15.62 -0.95 11.80
N GLY A 55 -15.53 0.34 12.12
CA GLY A 55 -15.89 1.42 11.21
C GLY A 55 -14.98 1.53 10.00
N VAL A 56 -13.68 1.22 10.09
CA VAL A 56 -12.77 1.30 8.93
C VAL A 56 -13.20 0.34 7.81
N PRO A 57 -13.45 -0.97 8.07
CA PRO A 57 -14.03 -1.86 7.06
C PRO A 57 -15.31 -1.30 6.40
N VAL A 58 -16.23 -0.76 7.20
CA VAL A 58 -17.49 -0.20 6.70
C VAL A 58 -17.24 1.03 5.81
N VAL A 59 -16.35 1.92 6.24
CA VAL A 59 -15.99 3.10 5.46
C VAL A 59 -15.30 2.70 4.16
N VAL A 60 -14.28 1.85 4.23
CA VAL A 60 -13.42 1.52 3.08
C VAL A 60 -14.13 0.64 2.06
N PHE A 61 -14.93 -0.35 2.49
CA PHE A 61 -15.58 -1.31 1.58
C PHE A 61 -17.08 -1.06 1.38
N GLY A 62 -17.69 -0.17 2.15
CA GLY A 62 -19.10 0.20 2.01
C GLY A 62 -19.27 1.64 1.55
N ILE A 63 -18.87 2.60 2.38
CA ILE A 63 -19.14 4.02 2.14
C ILE A 63 -18.36 4.55 0.94
N ILE A 64 -17.06 4.27 0.85
CA ILE A 64 -16.22 4.77 -0.26
C ILE A 64 -16.73 4.28 -1.62
N PRO A 65 -16.99 2.98 -1.84
CA PRO A 65 -17.54 2.51 -3.13
C PRO A 65 -18.89 3.14 -3.48
N VAL A 66 -19.77 3.36 -2.50
CA VAL A 66 -21.04 4.05 -2.74
C VAL A 66 -20.81 5.52 -3.13
N LEU A 67 -19.89 6.21 -2.46
CA LEU A 67 -19.53 7.59 -2.82
C LEU A 67 -18.89 7.67 -4.21
N ASP A 68 -18.04 6.72 -4.58
CA ASP A 68 -17.41 6.64 -5.89
C ASP A 68 -18.47 6.50 -7.00
N MET A 69 -19.46 5.62 -6.80
CA MET A 69 -20.60 5.48 -7.70
C MET A 69 -21.46 6.75 -7.82
N LEU A 70 -21.62 7.51 -6.74
CA LEU A 70 -22.43 8.74 -6.71
C LEU A 70 -21.70 9.96 -7.30
N LEU A 71 -20.39 10.07 -7.08
CA LEU A 71 -19.57 11.21 -7.51
C LEU A 71 -19.10 11.09 -8.97
N GLY A 72 -18.99 9.87 -9.49
CA GLY A 72 -18.62 9.61 -10.87
C GLY A 72 -17.14 9.83 -11.18
N LYS A 73 -16.78 9.72 -12.47
CA LYS A 73 -15.37 9.75 -12.92
C LYS A 73 -14.81 11.17 -13.01
N ASP A 74 -13.61 11.36 -12.47
CA ASP A 74 -12.83 12.59 -12.66
C ASP A 74 -12.08 12.55 -14.00
N SER A 75 -12.45 13.43 -14.93
CA SER A 75 -11.82 13.52 -16.25
C SER A 75 -10.57 14.41 -16.28
N LEU A 76 -10.20 15.06 -15.18
CA LEU A 76 -9.10 16.03 -15.13
C LEU A 76 -7.75 15.35 -14.83
N ASN A 77 -7.22 14.60 -15.79
CA ASN A 77 -5.90 13.99 -15.65
C ASN A 77 -4.77 14.99 -15.99
N PRO A 78 -3.67 15.00 -15.20
CA PRO A 78 -2.44 15.70 -15.57
C PRO A 78 -1.93 15.18 -16.92
N ASP A 79 -1.39 16.08 -17.74
CA ASP A 79 -0.73 15.69 -18.97
C ASP A 79 0.65 15.07 -18.65
N GLU A 80 0.92 13.89 -19.20
CA GLU A 80 2.12 13.12 -18.86
C GLU A 80 3.42 13.81 -19.28
N GLU A 81 3.41 14.56 -20.39
CA GLU A 81 4.61 15.21 -20.91
C GLU A 81 4.87 16.55 -20.24
N THR A 82 3.82 17.30 -19.90
CA THR A 82 3.95 18.70 -19.46
C THR A 82 3.68 18.93 -17.98
N ASP A 83 2.72 18.21 -17.38
CA ASP A 83 2.32 18.43 -15.99
C ASP A 83 3.08 17.51 -15.03
N VAL A 84 3.26 16.23 -15.38
CA VAL A 84 3.88 15.21 -14.51
C VAL A 84 5.33 15.56 -14.11
N PRO A 85 6.24 15.97 -15.02
CA PRO A 85 7.62 16.31 -14.65
C PRO A 85 7.69 17.44 -13.61
N ARG A 86 6.80 18.43 -13.74
CA ARG A 86 6.67 19.51 -12.76
C ARG A 86 6.18 18.98 -11.41
N MET A 87 5.14 18.15 -11.41
CA MET A 87 4.54 17.57 -10.20
C MET A 87 5.50 16.67 -9.44
N VAL A 88 6.32 15.87 -10.13
CA VAL A 88 7.35 15.01 -9.52
C VAL A 88 8.35 15.84 -8.71
N GLY A 89 8.70 17.05 -9.17
CA GLY A 89 9.61 17.96 -8.45
C GLY A 89 8.97 18.66 -7.24
N GLU A 90 7.66 18.54 -7.03
CA GLU A 90 6.98 19.25 -5.94
C GLU A 90 7.16 18.56 -4.60
N ARG A 91 7.77 19.28 -3.65
CA ARG A 91 7.96 18.81 -2.25
C ARG A 91 6.66 18.42 -1.54
N PHE A 92 5.51 18.90 -2.02
CA PHE A 92 4.21 18.63 -1.43
C PHE A 92 3.85 17.14 -1.48
N TYR A 93 3.98 16.48 -2.64
CA TYR A 93 3.66 15.05 -2.77
C TYR A 93 4.59 14.19 -1.92
N LYS A 94 5.88 14.53 -1.92
CA LYS A 94 6.88 13.89 -1.07
C LYS A 94 6.58 14.07 0.43
N ALA A 95 6.15 15.26 0.84
CA ALA A 95 5.78 15.53 2.23
C ALA A 95 4.56 14.72 2.66
N ILE A 96 3.56 14.55 1.78
CA ILE A 96 2.38 13.71 2.05
C ILE A 96 2.78 12.25 2.22
N THR A 97 3.54 11.68 1.28
CA THR A 97 3.91 10.26 1.32
C THR A 97 4.85 9.93 2.49
N LEU A 98 5.83 10.80 2.78
CA LEU A 98 6.67 10.64 3.98
C LEU A 98 5.90 10.90 5.28
N GLY A 99 4.96 11.85 5.27
CA GLY A 99 4.04 12.12 6.37
C GLY A 99 3.15 10.92 6.68
N TRP A 100 2.73 10.18 5.65
CA TRP A 100 1.99 8.93 5.80
C TRP A 100 2.80 7.87 6.54
N VAL A 101 4.10 7.74 6.23
CA VAL A 101 5.00 6.79 6.91
C VAL A 101 5.12 7.10 8.39
N ALA A 102 5.37 8.36 8.74
CA ALA A 102 5.45 8.80 10.13
C ALA A 102 4.09 8.67 10.84
N GLY A 103 3.01 9.06 10.16
CA GLY A 103 1.65 9.00 10.69
C GLY A 103 1.19 7.57 10.96
N PHE A 104 1.51 6.61 10.08
CA PHE A 104 1.19 5.20 10.31
C PHE A 104 2.00 4.61 11.47
N ALA A 105 3.28 4.95 11.60
CA ALA A 105 4.08 4.52 12.74
C ALA A 105 3.51 5.04 14.08
N ALA A 106 3.11 6.33 14.11
CA ALA A 106 2.46 6.92 15.27
C ALA A 106 1.09 6.29 15.56
N LEU A 107 0.27 6.09 14.51
CA LEU A 107 -1.03 5.43 14.62
C LEU A 107 -0.89 4.02 15.17
N LEU A 108 0.10 3.24 14.73
CA LEU A 108 0.31 1.87 15.17
C LEU A 108 0.62 1.80 16.67
N VAL A 109 1.50 2.68 17.17
CA VAL A 109 1.82 2.76 18.61
C VAL A 109 0.60 3.23 19.40
N TRP A 110 -0.06 4.31 18.96
CA TRP A 110 -1.25 4.84 19.62
C TRP A 110 -2.37 3.79 19.68
N SER A 111 -2.62 3.08 18.58
CA SER A 111 -3.67 2.06 18.50
C SER A 111 -3.42 0.89 19.44
N MET A 112 -2.15 0.53 19.69
CA MET A 112 -1.81 -0.45 20.70
C MET A 112 -2.09 0.07 22.11
N LEU A 113 -1.76 1.34 22.40
CA LEU A 113 -2.08 1.96 23.70
C LEU A 113 -3.59 1.94 23.96
N GLU A 114 -4.40 2.29 22.96
CA GLU A 114 -5.86 2.21 23.05
C GLU A 114 -6.35 0.78 23.27
N LEU A 115 -5.78 -0.20 22.56
CA LEU A 115 -6.14 -1.61 22.77
C LEU A 115 -5.77 -2.08 24.19
N ALA A 116 -4.59 -1.70 24.69
CA ALA A 116 -4.10 -2.05 26.02
C ALA A 116 -4.86 -1.36 27.16
N SER A 117 -5.54 -0.24 26.89
CA SER A 117 -6.35 0.48 27.87
C SER A 117 -7.56 -0.32 28.37
N GLY A 118 -7.97 -1.37 27.66
CA GLY A 118 -9.18 -2.14 27.97
C GLY A 118 -10.47 -1.47 27.48
N THR A 119 -10.38 -0.44 26.62
CA THR A 119 -11.55 0.26 26.06
C THR A 119 -12.50 -0.67 25.29
N PHE A 120 -11.96 -1.71 24.65
CA PHE A 120 -12.74 -2.63 23.82
C PHE A 120 -13.01 -3.97 24.52
N SER A 121 -14.21 -4.53 24.27
CA SER A 121 -14.48 -5.95 24.47
C SER A 121 -13.65 -6.80 23.50
N LEU A 122 -13.67 -8.13 23.64
CA LEU A 122 -12.99 -9.03 22.69
C LEU A 122 -13.40 -8.78 21.23
N VAL A 123 -14.70 -8.61 20.96
CA VAL A 123 -15.21 -8.35 19.60
C VAL A 123 -14.75 -6.98 19.09
N GLY A 124 -14.75 -5.98 19.97
CA GLY A 124 -14.25 -4.65 19.66
C GLY A 124 -12.75 -4.65 19.35
N SER A 125 -11.96 -5.41 20.11
CA SER A 125 -10.51 -5.59 19.94
C SER A 125 -10.16 -6.23 18.60
N ILE A 126 -10.93 -7.24 18.18
CA ILE A 126 -10.78 -7.84 16.84
C ILE A 126 -11.09 -6.80 15.76
N GLY A 127 -12.21 -6.08 15.89
CA GLY A 127 -12.58 -5.01 14.96
C GLY A 127 -11.49 -3.95 14.86
N TRP A 128 -10.91 -3.55 15.99
CA TRP A 128 -9.81 -2.59 16.05
C TRP A 128 -8.56 -3.09 15.32
N ILE A 129 -8.12 -4.33 15.58
CA ILE A 129 -6.97 -4.93 14.88
C ILE A 129 -7.21 -5.00 13.37
N VAL A 130 -8.40 -5.41 12.94
CA VAL A 130 -8.79 -5.45 11.53
C VAL A 130 -8.77 -4.05 10.92
N SER A 131 -9.34 -3.06 11.61
CA SER A 131 -9.36 -1.67 11.16
C SER A 131 -7.97 -1.09 10.97
N ILE A 132 -7.07 -1.27 11.95
CA ILE A 132 -5.67 -0.81 11.82
C ILE A 132 -4.93 -1.56 10.72
N GLY A 133 -5.17 -2.86 10.57
CA GLY A 133 -4.61 -3.65 9.49
C GLY A 133 -5.06 -3.18 8.10
N ILE A 134 -6.32 -2.79 7.93
CA ILE A 134 -6.80 -2.19 6.67
C ILE A 134 -6.09 -0.86 6.39
N VAL A 135 -5.94 0.01 7.39
CA VAL A 135 -5.15 1.25 7.23
C VAL A 135 -3.70 0.94 6.86
N GLY A 136 -3.11 -0.11 7.45
CA GLY A 136 -1.79 -0.62 7.09
C GLY A 136 -1.71 -1.10 5.64
N GLY A 137 -2.71 -1.84 5.17
CA GLY A 137 -2.82 -2.27 3.78
C GLY A 137 -2.95 -1.09 2.80
N LEU A 138 -3.73 -0.07 3.14
CA LEU A 138 -3.76 1.19 2.38
C LEU A 138 -2.39 1.89 2.40
N GLY A 139 -1.64 1.79 3.50
CA GLY A 139 -0.27 2.26 3.58
C GLY A 139 0.70 1.50 2.67
N ILE A 140 0.46 0.22 2.39
CA ILE A 140 1.28 -0.51 1.42
C ILE A 140 1.24 0.15 0.04
N ASN A 141 0.12 0.77 -0.37
CA ASN A 141 0.05 1.52 -1.63
C ASN A 141 0.98 2.75 -1.62
N VAL A 142 1.10 3.43 -0.47
CA VAL A 142 2.06 4.53 -0.31
C VAL A 142 3.50 4.00 -0.31
N ALA A 143 3.76 2.86 0.35
CA ALA A 143 5.07 2.22 0.27
C ALA A 143 5.41 1.79 -1.15
N HIS A 144 4.44 1.26 -1.90
CA HIS A 144 4.58 0.87 -3.30
C HIS A 144 5.10 2.04 -4.14
N GLU A 145 4.49 3.22 -4.01
CA GLU A 145 4.96 4.43 -4.69
C GLU A 145 6.38 4.83 -4.23
N LEU A 146 6.64 4.80 -2.92
CA LEU A 146 7.92 5.18 -2.34
C LEU A 146 9.09 4.28 -2.75
N ILE A 147 8.87 2.97 -2.92
CA ILE A 147 9.94 2.04 -3.32
C ILE A 147 10.34 2.18 -4.79
N HIS A 148 9.50 2.79 -5.63
CA HIS A 148 9.81 3.10 -7.04
C HIS A 148 10.55 4.42 -7.23
N LYS A 149 10.69 5.25 -6.18
CA LYS A 149 11.41 6.53 -6.27
C LYS A 149 12.92 6.33 -6.40
N ASP A 150 13.60 7.29 -7.03
CA ASP A 150 15.07 7.27 -7.17
C ASP A 150 15.78 7.62 -5.85
N GLU A 151 15.15 8.43 -5.00
CA GLU A 151 15.78 8.92 -3.79
C GLU A 151 15.86 7.85 -2.68
N LYS A 152 17.02 7.81 -2.01
CA LYS A 152 17.26 6.87 -0.90
C LYS A 152 16.33 7.08 0.28
N LEU A 153 15.90 8.31 0.55
CA LEU A 153 15.01 8.61 1.67
C LEU A 153 13.65 7.95 1.45
N GLU A 154 13.05 8.15 0.27
CA GLU A 154 11.74 7.61 -0.08
C GLU A 154 11.76 6.09 -0.13
N THR A 155 12.74 5.50 -0.82
CA THR A 155 12.87 4.03 -0.89
C THR A 155 13.13 3.37 0.47
N ARG A 156 13.80 4.06 1.39
CA ARG A 156 13.96 3.60 2.78
C ARG A 156 12.69 3.78 3.60
N ALA A 157 11.96 4.87 3.40
CA ALA A 157 10.69 5.13 4.07
C ALA A 157 9.63 4.09 3.65
N GLY A 158 9.55 3.75 2.36
CA GLY A 158 8.70 2.66 1.87
C GLY A 158 9.10 1.30 2.45
N GLY A 159 10.40 0.99 2.48
CA GLY A 159 10.90 -0.22 3.14
C GLY A 159 10.57 -0.29 4.63
N PHE A 160 10.72 0.83 5.35
CA PHE A 160 10.37 0.94 6.76
C PHE A 160 8.87 0.72 7.00
N LEU A 161 8.00 1.33 6.18
CA LEU A 161 6.56 1.13 6.30
C LEU A 161 6.16 -0.33 6.05
N LEU A 162 6.76 -0.99 5.04
CA LEU A 162 6.54 -2.43 4.79
C LEU A 162 7.01 -3.30 5.97
N SER A 163 8.07 -2.90 6.68
CA SER A 163 8.50 -3.59 7.90
C SER A 163 7.50 -3.45 9.05
N LEU A 164 6.73 -2.36 9.13
CA LEU A 164 5.70 -2.17 10.16
C LEU A 164 4.46 -3.07 9.96
N VAL A 165 4.36 -3.72 8.81
CA VAL A 165 3.31 -4.71 8.49
C VAL A 165 3.89 -6.09 8.17
N CYS A 166 5.14 -6.36 8.59
CA CYS A 166 5.86 -7.62 8.37
C CYS A 166 5.95 -8.08 6.91
N TYR A 167 5.82 -7.17 5.94
CA TYR A 167 5.80 -7.49 4.51
C TYR A 167 6.96 -6.87 3.71
N ALA A 168 8.09 -6.68 4.39
CA ALA A 168 9.30 -6.08 3.84
C ALA A 168 9.85 -6.75 2.56
N GLY A 169 9.65 -8.07 2.41
CA GLY A 169 10.04 -8.81 1.21
C GLY A 169 9.46 -8.24 -0.08
N PHE A 170 8.27 -7.64 0.00
CA PHE A 170 7.58 -7.00 -1.10
C PHE A 170 8.46 -5.97 -1.82
N LYS A 171 9.29 -5.20 -1.10
CA LYS A 171 10.18 -4.23 -1.75
C LYS A 171 11.11 -4.89 -2.78
N VAL A 172 11.66 -6.06 -2.47
CA VAL A 172 12.57 -6.76 -3.38
C VAL A 172 11.80 -7.51 -4.44
N GLU A 173 10.79 -8.27 -4.01
CA GLU A 173 9.96 -9.10 -4.88
C GLU A 173 9.26 -8.24 -5.92
N HIS A 174 8.63 -7.14 -5.51
CA HIS A 174 7.88 -6.28 -6.42
C HIS A 174 8.77 -5.69 -7.51
N LEU A 175 9.89 -5.06 -7.11
CA LEU A 175 10.78 -4.34 -8.01
C LEU A 175 11.53 -5.24 -9.01
N ARG A 176 11.78 -6.51 -8.66
CA ARG A 176 12.69 -7.39 -9.43
C ARG A 176 12.04 -8.72 -9.85
N GLY A 177 10.86 -9.01 -9.30
CA GLY A 177 10.07 -10.22 -9.51
C GLY A 177 8.78 -9.86 -10.20
N HIS A 178 7.78 -9.38 -9.46
CA HIS A 178 6.43 -9.10 -9.96
C HIS A 178 6.43 -8.20 -11.21
N HIS A 179 7.04 -7.01 -11.20
CA HIS A 179 7.06 -6.13 -12.39
C HIS A 179 7.66 -6.78 -13.64
N VAL A 180 8.59 -7.71 -13.46
CA VAL A 180 9.25 -8.43 -14.56
C VAL A 180 8.35 -9.55 -15.11
N HIS A 181 7.67 -10.26 -14.22
CA HIS A 181 6.92 -11.49 -14.52
C HIS A 181 5.40 -11.35 -14.45
N VAL A 182 4.87 -10.16 -14.15
CA VAL A 182 3.42 -9.93 -13.99
C VAL A 182 2.64 -10.53 -15.15
N SER A 183 1.53 -11.20 -14.86
CA SER A 183 0.74 -11.99 -15.80
C SER A 183 1.50 -13.14 -16.48
N THR A 184 2.55 -13.70 -15.86
CA THR A 184 3.23 -14.93 -16.33
C THR A 184 3.20 -16.03 -15.25
N PRO A 185 3.44 -17.32 -15.60
CA PRO A 185 3.45 -18.42 -14.63
C PRO A 185 4.50 -18.26 -13.53
N GLU A 186 5.57 -17.52 -13.80
CA GLU A 186 6.68 -17.27 -12.88
C GLU A 186 6.33 -16.27 -11.76
N ASP A 187 5.34 -15.39 -11.98
CA ASP A 187 4.92 -14.40 -10.99
C ASP A 187 4.21 -15.04 -9.79
N ALA A 188 4.60 -14.58 -8.61
CA ALA A 188 4.05 -15.00 -7.34
C ALA A 188 2.67 -14.38 -7.06
N SER A 189 2.41 -13.20 -7.63
CA SER A 189 1.24 -12.37 -7.33
C SER A 189 0.18 -12.34 -8.45
N SER A 190 0.39 -13.08 -9.54
CA SER A 190 -0.62 -13.25 -10.61
C SER A 190 -1.49 -14.47 -10.36
N SER A 191 -2.81 -14.26 -10.30
CA SER A 191 -3.78 -15.32 -10.07
C SER A 191 -4.22 -15.97 -11.39
N ARG A 192 -4.35 -17.30 -11.38
CA ARG A 192 -4.73 -18.06 -12.59
C ARG A 192 -6.23 -18.03 -12.80
N TYR A 193 -6.66 -18.16 -14.06
CA TYR A 193 -8.07 -18.37 -14.37
C TYR A 193 -8.60 -19.59 -13.60
N ASN A 194 -9.78 -19.46 -12.98
CA ASN A 194 -10.39 -20.44 -12.07
C ASN A 194 -9.61 -20.77 -10.77
N GLN A 195 -8.57 -20.02 -10.42
CA GLN A 195 -7.95 -20.13 -9.10
C GLN A 195 -8.84 -19.44 -8.06
N SER A 196 -9.29 -20.16 -7.02
CA SER A 196 -10.01 -19.53 -5.91
C SER A 196 -9.05 -18.67 -5.07
N LEU A 197 -9.60 -17.62 -4.45
CA LEU A 197 -8.83 -16.76 -3.54
C LEU A 197 -8.13 -17.57 -2.42
N TYR A 198 -8.82 -18.57 -1.87
CA TYR A 198 -8.29 -19.42 -0.79
C TYR A 198 -7.12 -20.31 -1.24
N ASN A 199 -7.05 -20.67 -2.51
CA ASN A 199 -5.89 -21.38 -3.08
C ASN A 199 -4.77 -20.42 -3.47
N PHE A 200 -5.10 -19.17 -3.82
CA PHE A 200 -4.14 -18.14 -4.19
C PHE A 200 -3.35 -17.63 -2.98
N LEU A 201 -4.03 -17.20 -1.91
CA LEU A 201 -3.40 -16.49 -0.79
C LEU A 201 -2.23 -17.26 -0.15
N PRO A 202 -2.36 -18.55 0.25
CA PRO A 202 -1.23 -19.28 0.84
C PRO A 202 -0.05 -19.43 -0.12
N GLN A 203 -0.33 -19.57 -1.43
CA GLN A 203 0.71 -19.66 -2.46
C GLN A 203 1.41 -18.31 -2.62
N ALA A 204 0.65 -17.21 -2.68
CA ALA A 204 1.17 -15.86 -2.80
C ALA A 204 2.10 -15.54 -1.61
N TYR A 205 1.66 -15.76 -0.37
CA TYR A 205 2.45 -15.50 0.83
C TYR A 205 3.81 -16.21 0.80
N MET A 206 3.78 -17.51 0.50
CA MET A 206 5.00 -18.34 0.48
C MET A 206 5.91 -17.95 -0.70
N ARG A 207 5.35 -17.83 -1.91
CA ARG A 207 6.13 -17.53 -3.11
C ARG A 207 6.73 -16.14 -3.05
N ASN A 208 5.99 -15.13 -2.60
CA ASN A 208 6.50 -13.77 -2.45
C ASN A 208 7.68 -13.71 -1.47
N PHE A 209 7.54 -14.37 -0.32
CA PHE A 209 8.64 -14.45 0.65
C PHE A 209 9.89 -15.13 0.06
N LEU A 210 9.74 -16.33 -0.53
CA LEU A 210 10.86 -17.09 -1.08
C LEU A 210 11.51 -16.38 -2.27
N ASN A 211 10.71 -15.78 -3.16
CA ASN A 211 11.20 -15.04 -4.32
C ASN A 211 11.98 -13.80 -3.91
N ALA A 212 11.53 -13.06 -2.90
CA ALA A 212 12.27 -11.91 -2.37
C ALA A 212 13.70 -12.32 -1.98
N TRP A 213 13.85 -13.39 -1.19
CA TRP A 213 15.15 -13.89 -0.75
C TRP A 213 16.01 -14.41 -1.90
N LYS A 214 15.41 -15.13 -2.85
CA LYS A 214 16.09 -15.61 -4.05
C LYS A 214 16.63 -14.46 -4.89
N LEU A 215 15.80 -13.48 -5.22
CA LEU A 215 16.16 -12.32 -6.05
C LEU A 215 17.23 -11.44 -5.39
N GLU A 216 17.17 -11.29 -4.06
CA GLU A 216 18.20 -10.56 -3.31
C GLU A 216 19.53 -11.32 -3.28
N ALA A 217 19.49 -12.65 -3.09
CA ALA A 217 20.69 -13.49 -3.16
C ALA A 217 21.34 -13.41 -4.56
N GLU A 218 20.57 -13.48 -5.63
CA GLU A 218 21.05 -13.33 -7.02
C GLU A 218 21.66 -11.95 -7.28
N ARG A 219 21.06 -10.88 -6.73
CA ARG A 219 21.63 -9.52 -6.79
C ARG A 219 22.99 -9.45 -6.10
N LEU A 220 23.11 -10.06 -4.92
CA LEU A 220 24.34 -10.08 -4.13
C LEU A 220 25.44 -10.91 -4.80
N GLN A 221 25.09 -12.08 -5.35
CA GLN A 221 26.02 -12.93 -6.06
C GLN A 221 26.62 -12.22 -7.28
N ARG A 222 25.80 -11.50 -8.07
CA ARG A 222 26.28 -10.66 -9.18
C ARG A 222 27.23 -9.55 -8.74
N LYS A 223 27.20 -9.16 -7.47
CA LYS A 223 28.10 -8.17 -6.85
C LYS A 223 29.26 -8.81 -6.08
N GLY A 224 29.44 -10.13 -6.16
CA GLY A 224 30.51 -10.85 -5.46
C GLY A 224 30.28 -10.96 -3.94
N HIS A 225 29.04 -10.94 -3.48
CA HIS A 225 28.69 -11.07 -2.06
C HIS A 225 27.91 -12.34 -1.77
N LYS A 226 28.04 -12.85 -0.53
CA LYS A 226 27.25 -13.97 -0.04
C LYS A 226 25.81 -13.53 0.24
N ALA A 227 24.85 -14.43 0.00
CA ALA A 227 23.43 -14.20 0.25
C ALA A 227 23.14 -13.83 1.72
N LEU A 228 23.78 -14.52 2.67
CA LEU A 228 23.75 -14.16 4.08
C LEU A 228 24.93 -13.24 4.39
N SER A 229 24.71 -11.93 4.25
CA SER A 229 25.68 -10.90 4.60
C SER A 229 24.97 -9.62 4.99
N TRP A 230 25.64 -8.72 5.71
CA TRP A 230 25.10 -7.40 6.08
C TRP A 230 24.67 -6.53 4.88
N ARG A 231 25.11 -6.89 3.66
CA ARG A 231 24.72 -6.24 2.40
C ARG A 231 23.35 -6.68 1.89
N ASN A 232 22.79 -7.75 2.45
CA ASN A 232 21.44 -8.21 2.17
C ASN A 232 20.44 -7.27 2.84
N GLU A 233 19.66 -6.55 2.03
CA GLU A 233 18.72 -5.57 2.58
C GLU A 233 17.56 -6.22 3.34
N LEU A 234 17.16 -7.43 2.98
CA LEU A 234 16.06 -8.14 3.65
C LEU A 234 16.38 -8.44 5.11
N ILE A 235 17.64 -8.69 5.45
CA ILE A 235 18.06 -8.87 6.85
C ILE A 235 17.66 -7.64 7.66
N TRP A 236 17.98 -6.44 7.17
CA TRP A 236 17.65 -5.19 7.88
C TRP A 236 16.15 -4.94 7.97
N TRP A 237 15.42 -5.16 6.89
CA TRP A 237 13.97 -4.91 6.89
C TRP A 237 13.21 -5.91 7.77
N TYR A 238 13.62 -7.19 7.80
CA TYR A 238 13.06 -8.17 8.72
C TYR A 238 13.54 -7.96 10.15
N SER A 239 14.75 -7.44 10.38
CA SER A 239 15.19 -7.01 11.71
C SER A 239 14.32 -5.88 12.26
N ILE A 240 13.91 -4.90 11.45
CA ILE A 240 12.95 -3.86 11.88
C ILE A 240 11.62 -4.48 12.28
N SER A 241 11.11 -5.42 11.47
CA SER A 241 9.86 -6.13 11.77
C SER A 241 9.96 -6.92 13.08
N ALA A 242 11.07 -7.62 13.29
CA ALA A 242 11.35 -8.39 14.50
C ALA A 242 11.53 -7.49 15.74
N LEU A 243 12.19 -6.33 15.59
CA LEU A 243 12.35 -5.34 16.66
C LEU A 243 11.02 -4.71 17.04
N ALA A 244 10.15 -4.39 16.06
CA ALA A 244 8.81 -3.89 16.32
C ALA A 244 7.99 -4.95 17.08
N LEU A 245 7.96 -6.19 16.60
CA LEU A 245 7.31 -7.30 17.29
C LEU A 245 7.82 -7.47 18.72
N ALA A 246 9.14 -7.48 18.92
CA ALA A 246 9.75 -7.60 20.23
C ALA A 246 9.39 -6.40 21.12
N GLY A 247 9.42 -5.18 20.60
CA GLY A 247 9.05 -3.96 21.33
C GLY A 247 7.60 -4.01 21.82
N PHE A 248 6.65 -4.36 20.95
CA PHE A 248 5.25 -4.55 21.33
C PHE A 248 5.08 -5.68 22.35
N THR A 249 5.78 -6.80 22.17
CA THR A 249 5.70 -7.96 23.07
C THR A 249 6.28 -7.67 24.45
N ILE A 250 7.41 -6.96 24.52
CA ILE A 250 8.04 -6.59 25.80
C ILE A 250 7.17 -5.57 26.55
N ALA A 251 6.61 -4.59 25.84
CA ALA A 251 5.80 -3.54 26.47
C ALA A 251 4.40 -4.01 26.91
N PHE A 252 3.76 -4.89 26.14
CA PHE A 252 2.34 -5.24 26.34
C PHE A 252 2.09 -6.76 26.47
N GLY A 253 3.15 -7.57 26.59
CA GLY A 253 3.05 -9.02 26.68
C GLY A 253 2.49 -9.66 25.40
N TRP A 254 1.77 -10.77 25.57
CA TRP A 254 1.16 -11.51 24.46
C TRP A 254 0.17 -10.67 23.65
N LEU A 255 -0.49 -9.70 24.27
CA LEU A 255 -1.44 -8.80 23.60
C LEU A 255 -0.73 -7.95 22.54
N GLY A 256 0.47 -7.45 22.84
CA GLY A 256 1.29 -6.70 21.89
C GLY A 256 1.70 -7.53 20.68
N ALA A 257 2.07 -8.80 20.91
CA ALA A 257 2.38 -9.73 19.82
C ALA A 257 1.16 -9.99 18.92
N VAL A 258 0.00 -10.28 19.52
CA VAL A 258 -1.25 -10.53 18.78
C VAL A 258 -1.69 -9.30 18.00
N PHE A 259 -1.61 -8.11 18.58
CA PHE A 259 -1.92 -6.87 17.88
C PHE A 259 -1.02 -6.66 16.66
N PHE A 260 0.31 -6.71 16.86
CA PHE A 260 1.26 -6.40 15.80
C PHE A 260 1.21 -7.42 14.66
N LEU A 261 1.12 -8.72 14.99
CA LEU A 261 0.99 -9.78 13.98
C LEU A 261 -0.39 -9.77 13.32
N GLY A 262 -1.46 -9.51 14.09
CA GLY A 262 -2.83 -9.46 13.59
C GLY A 262 -3.04 -8.34 12.58
N GLN A 263 -2.62 -7.12 12.89
CA GLN A 263 -2.73 -6.00 11.96
C GLN A 263 -1.86 -6.21 10.72
N SER A 264 -0.65 -6.77 10.91
CA SER A 264 0.25 -7.10 9.79
C SER A 264 -0.40 -8.12 8.86
N PHE A 265 -1.00 -9.18 9.42
CA PHE A 265 -1.68 -10.22 8.67
C PHE A 265 -2.81 -9.64 7.81
N ILE A 266 -3.64 -8.77 8.38
CA ILE A 266 -4.72 -8.11 7.63
C ILE A 266 -4.14 -7.19 6.54
N ALA A 267 -3.09 -6.42 6.83
CA ALA A 267 -2.48 -5.50 5.89
C ALA A 267 -1.92 -6.19 4.64
N PHE A 268 -1.06 -7.21 4.81
CA PHE A 268 -0.50 -7.91 3.64
C PHE A 268 -1.53 -8.84 2.97
N THR A 269 -2.50 -9.38 3.71
CA THR A 269 -3.60 -10.13 3.10
C THR A 269 -4.43 -9.23 2.19
N LEU A 270 -4.70 -7.99 2.60
CA LEU A 270 -5.42 -7.03 1.78
C LEU A 270 -4.66 -6.71 0.48
N LEU A 271 -3.35 -6.52 0.55
CA LEU A 271 -2.51 -6.37 -0.66
C LEU A 271 -2.66 -7.57 -1.60
N GLU A 272 -2.55 -8.80 -1.08
CA GLU A 272 -2.65 -9.98 -1.95
C GLU A 272 -4.05 -10.19 -2.51
N ILE A 273 -5.11 -9.77 -1.81
CA ILE A 273 -6.46 -9.74 -2.37
C ILE A 273 -6.53 -8.75 -3.54
N VAL A 274 -5.88 -7.58 -3.42
CA VAL A 274 -5.79 -6.62 -4.53
C VAL A 274 -5.03 -7.23 -5.70
N ASN A 275 -3.85 -7.81 -5.49
CA ASN A 275 -3.09 -8.51 -6.53
C ASN A 275 -3.92 -9.62 -7.21
N TYR A 276 -4.67 -10.39 -6.42
CA TYR A 276 -5.55 -11.43 -6.93
C TYR A 276 -6.58 -10.87 -7.91
N LEU A 277 -7.22 -9.75 -7.57
CA LEU A 277 -8.24 -9.11 -8.38
C LEU A 277 -7.63 -8.43 -9.61
N GLU A 278 -6.55 -7.67 -9.44
CA GLU A 278 -5.87 -6.93 -10.50
C GLU A 278 -5.31 -7.85 -11.59
N HIS A 279 -4.88 -9.07 -11.24
CA HIS A 279 -4.28 -9.99 -12.20
C HIS A 279 -5.13 -11.23 -12.51
N TYR A 280 -6.42 -11.20 -12.15
CA TYR A 280 -7.29 -12.38 -12.30
C TYR A 280 -7.40 -12.89 -13.72
N GLY A 281 -6.82 -14.07 -13.95
CA GLY A 281 -6.90 -14.77 -15.24
C GLY A 281 -6.14 -14.08 -16.37
N LEU A 282 -5.33 -13.06 -16.07
CA LEU A 282 -4.53 -12.36 -17.06
C LEU A 282 -3.27 -13.15 -17.39
N HIS A 283 -2.90 -13.16 -18.68
CA HIS A 283 -1.75 -13.90 -19.16
C HIS A 283 -1.05 -13.17 -20.29
N ARG A 284 0.24 -12.90 -20.12
CA ARG A 284 1.12 -12.40 -21.17
C ARG A 284 1.47 -13.51 -22.13
N ARG A 285 1.33 -13.23 -23.41
CA ARG A 285 1.72 -14.17 -24.46
C ARG A 285 3.25 -14.31 -24.50
N LYS A 286 3.69 -15.57 -24.65
CA LYS A 286 5.08 -15.90 -24.94
C LYS A 286 5.33 -15.75 -26.44
N LEU A 287 6.33 -14.95 -26.80
CA LEU A 287 6.74 -14.68 -28.18
C LEU A 287 7.61 -15.83 -28.72
N GLU A 288 7.78 -15.88 -30.04
CA GLU A 288 8.60 -16.88 -30.73
C GLU A 288 10.07 -16.89 -30.25
N ASN A 289 10.57 -15.76 -29.78
CA ASN A 289 11.92 -15.62 -29.21
C ASN A 289 12.05 -16.16 -27.77
N GLY A 290 10.97 -16.74 -27.22
CA GLY A 290 10.94 -17.31 -25.87
C GLY A 290 10.73 -16.30 -24.73
N ARG A 291 10.62 -15.00 -25.02
CA ARG A 291 10.32 -13.95 -24.03
C ARG A 291 8.82 -13.63 -23.98
N TYR A 292 8.34 -13.13 -22.86
CA TYR A 292 6.97 -12.60 -22.76
C TYR A 292 6.87 -11.22 -23.41
N GLU A 293 5.71 -10.90 -24.00
CA GLU A 293 5.42 -9.56 -24.55
C GLU A 293 5.51 -8.47 -23.49
N ARG A 294 5.72 -7.20 -23.85
CA ARG A 294 5.92 -6.13 -22.83
C ARG A 294 4.67 -5.96 -21.95
N THR A 295 4.85 -5.70 -20.65
CA THR A 295 3.75 -5.33 -19.75
C THR A 295 3.05 -4.06 -20.27
N GLY A 296 1.72 -4.07 -20.23
CA GLY A 296 0.83 -3.05 -20.76
C GLY A 296 -0.47 -2.99 -19.96
N PRO A 297 -1.35 -2.00 -20.21
CA PRO A 297 -2.59 -1.81 -19.45
C PRO A 297 -3.51 -3.04 -19.42
N GLU A 298 -3.50 -3.87 -20.46
CA GLU A 298 -4.27 -5.11 -20.57
C GLU A 298 -3.82 -6.22 -19.60
N HIS A 299 -2.69 -6.04 -18.91
CA HIS A 299 -2.12 -6.99 -17.94
C HIS A 299 -2.45 -6.64 -16.49
N SER A 300 -3.37 -5.70 -16.28
CA SER A 300 -3.94 -5.36 -14.97
C SER A 300 -5.38 -4.89 -15.14
N TRP A 301 -6.31 -5.48 -14.40
CA TRP A 301 -7.65 -4.96 -14.26
C TRP A 301 -7.59 -3.64 -13.49
N ASN A 302 -8.13 -2.58 -14.09
CA ASN A 302 -8.18 -1.25 -13.49
C ASN A 302 -9.61 -0.69 -13.60
N SER A 303 -10.05 0.03 -12.58
CA SER A 303 -11.38 0.67 -12.53
C SER A 303 -11.44 2.05 -13.21
N ASN A 304 -10.34 2.50 -13.85
CA ASN A 304 -10.23 3.79 -14.55
C ASN A 304 -11.34 4.06 -15.59
#